data_AF-A0A819RV37-F1
#
_entry.id   AF-A0A819RV37-F1
#
_cell.length_a   1.000
_cell.length_b   1.000
_cell.length_c   1.000
_cell.angle_alpha   90.00
_cell.angle_beta   90.00
_cell.angle_gamma   90.00
#
_symmetry.space_group_name_H-M   'P 1'
#
loop_
_entity.id
_entity.type
_entity.pdbx_description
1 polymer ?
#
loop_
_entity_poly.entity_id
_entity_poly.type
_entity_poly.pdbx_seq_one_letter_code
_entity_poly.pdbx_strand_id
1 'polypeptide(L)'
;MQTNEVYSELDTINNEPHKWWHRRSVKIIGISVTILIVFAVTVALVLNFVVFAPTTNQQSEWKMTGNMSVARRYHTASTLANGYVLVVGGFAGASSLNSAELYNPSTGTWTTTESMSIARGYVTASTLANGLVLVAGGANETNYLNSAELYNPSTGTWTTTGSMSITRYQHTTSTLVNGSVLVAGGSNSAYLNSA
;
A
#
# COMPACT_ATOMS: atom_id res chain seq x y z
N MET A 1 9.69 84.93 26.07
CA MET A 1 10.64 84.84 24.94
C MET A 1 11.88 84.12 25.48
N GLN A 2 12.41 83.11 24.76
CA GLN A 2 13.80 82.59 24.85
C GLN A 2 14.27 81.98 26.22
N THR A 3 15.24 81.05 26.36
CA THR A 3 15.96 80.09 25.46
C THR A 3 16.68 78.99 26.30
N ASN A 4 16.98 77.85 25.66
CA ASN A 4 18.21 76.97 25.64
C ASN A 4 19.36 77.22 26.66
N GLU A 5 20.25 76.30 27.10
CA GLU A 5 20.52 74.82 26.96
C GLU A 5 21.39 74.35 28.21
N VAL A 6 22.31 73.36 28.36
CA VAL A 6 23.13 72.43 27.51
C VAL A 6 23.66 71.20 28.38
N TYR A 7 24.59 70.36 27.88
CA TYR A 7 25.24 69.16 28.51
C TYR A 7 26.47 69.50 29.43
N SER A 8 27.37 68.66 29.98
CA SER A 8 27.82 67.22 29.90
C SER A 8 28.67 66.89 31.21
N GLU A 9 29.34 65.76 31.60
CA GLU A 9 29.49 64.30 31.25
C GLU A 9 30.57 63.63 32.19
N LEU A 10 31.06 62.38 31.90
CA LEU A 10 32.27 61.65 32.39
C LEU A 10 32.25 60.73 33.67
N ASP A 11 32.49 59.41 33.46
CA ASP A 11 33.58 58.49 33.95
C ASP A 11 34.16 58.52 35.41
N THR A 12 34.69 57.43 36.03
CA THR A 12 34.86 55.98 35.72
C THR A 12 35.15 55.06 36.96
N ILE A 13 34.82 53.76 36.81
CA ILE A 13 35.49 52.50 37.30
C ILE A 13 35.80 52.22 38.81
N ASN A 14 35.11 51.18 39.30
CA ASN A 14 35.38 50.14 40.33
C ASN A 14 36.79 49.99 41.00
N ASN A 15 36.78 49.68 42.31
CA ASN A 15 37.34 48.41 42.83
C ASN A 15 36.76 48.01 44.22
N GLU A 16 36.67 46.72 44.51
CA GLU A 16 36.08 46.08 45.73
C GLU A 16 37.13 45.12 46.33
N PRO A 17 37.19 44.85 47.66
CA PRO A 17 36.34 43.77 48.21
C PRO A 17 36.05 43.73 49.74
N HIS A 18 34.86 43.23 50.14
CA HIS A 18 34.69 41.95 50.90
C HIS A 18 33.41 41.81 51.79
N LYS A 19 32.54 40.89 51.32
CA LYS A 19 31.88 39.79 52.09
C LYS A 19 30.58 40.02 52.91
N TRP A 20 29.48 39.50 52.34
CA TRP A 20 28.32 38.71 52.88
C TRP A 20 27.81 39.05 54.32
N TRP A 21 26.51 39.24 54.55
CA TRP A 21 25.39 38.35 54.18
C TRP A 21 24.35 38.99 53.23
N HIS A 22 23.20 38.34 52.99
CA HIS A 22 22.39 38.55 51.77
C HIS A 22 21.13 39.42 51.86
N ARG A 23 20.74 39.94 50.68
CA ARG A 23 19.83 41.08 50.46
C ARG A 23 18.33 40.71 50.49
N ARG A 24 17.50 41.70 50.81
CA ARG A 24 16.07 41.77 50.44
C ARG A 24 15.89 42.60 49.16
N SER A 25 14.98 42.19 48.27
CA SER A 25 14.39 42.95 47.13
C SER A 25 13.26 42.11 46.52
N VAL A 26 12.23 42.63 45.82
CA VAL A 26 11.60 43.97 45.69
C VAL A 26 10.16 43.73 45.17
N LYS A 27 9.20 44.66 45.36
CA LYS A 27 7.85 44.57 44.75
C LYS A 27 7.82 45.19 43.34
N ILE A 28 7.03 44.62 42.43
CA ILE A 28 6.65 45.22 41.13
C ILE A 28 5.12 45.23 40.99
N ILE A 29 4.59 46.16 40.19
CA ILE A 29 3.18 46.55 40.13
C ILE A 29 2.59 46.28 38.73
N GLY A 30 1.43 45.62 38.67
CA GLY A 30 0.34 45.93 37.73
C GLY A 30 0.41 45.51 36.24
N ILE A 31 -0.55 44.63 35.87
CA ILE A 31 -1.37 44.69 34.63
C ILE A 31 -0.81 44.09 33.31
N SER A 32 -1.41 42.92 32.98
CA SER A 32 -1.87 42.42 31.65
C SER A 32 -0.96 41.88 30.53
N VAL A 33 -1.13 40.56 30.31
CA VAL A 33 -1.35 39.85 29.01
C VAL A 33 -0.13 39.56 28.09
N THR A 34 -0.22 38.42 27.39
CA THR A 34 0.54 37.96 26.17
C THR A 34 1.60 36.85 26.33
N ILE A 35 1.12 35.59 26.33
CA ILE A 35 1.56 34.46 25.46
C ILE A 35 2.98 33.80 25.60
N LEU A 36 2.95 32.46 25.72
CA LEU A 36 3.97 31.41 25.39
C LEU A 36 5.35 31.34 26.13
N ILE A 37 5.66 30.19 26.76
CA ILE A 37 6.69 29.21 26.32
C ILE A 37 6.77 27.97 27.26
N VAL A 38 7.20 26.86 26.66
CA VAL A 38 7.22 25.43 27.02
C VAL A 38 8.09 25.04 28.25
N PHE A 39 7.92 23.77 28.70
CA PHE A 39 8.85 22.88 29.43
C PHE A 39 8.74 22.70 30.97
N ALA A 40 7.98 21.67 31.37
CA ALA A 40 8.37 20.68 32.39
C ALA A 40 7.72 19.33 32.04
N VAL A 41 8.41 18.19 32.24
CA VAL A 41 7.98 16.84 31.77
C VAL A 41 7.79 15.88 32.93
N THR A 42 6.62 15.20 33.00
CA THR A 42 6.32 13.86 33.57
C THR A 42 4.79 13.73 33.71
N VAL A 43 4.11 12.59 33.55
CA VAL A 43 4.48 11.23 33.07
C VAL A 43 3.28 10.67 32.29
N ALA A 44 3.49 9.70 31.40
CA ALA A 44 2.48 9.22 30.46
C ALA A 44 1.39 8.31 31.08
N LEU A 45 0.15 8.48 30.61
CA LEU A 45 -0.85 7.40 30.57
C LEU A 45 -1.63 7.51 29.24
N VAL A 46 -1.01 6.99 28.18
CA VAL A 46 -1.43 7.22 26.78
C VAL A 46 -2.40 6.14 26.33
N LEU A 47 -3.70 6.43 26.42
CA LEU A 47 -4.76 5.67 25.73
C LEU A 47 -4.83 6.08 24.25
N ASN A 48 -3.78 5.74 23.49
CA ASN A 48 -3.74 5.93 22.03
C ASN A 48 -4.66 4.94 21.30
N PHE A 49 -5.97 5.18 21.34
CA PHE A 49 -6.89 4.64 20.34
C PHE A 49 -6.75 5.42 19.03
N VAL A 50 -5.60 5.23 18.35
CA VAL A 50 -5.43 5.64 16.96
C VAL A 50 -6.13 4.59 16.08
N VAL A 51 -7.43 4.80 15.83
CA VAL A 51 -8.20 3.98 14.89
C VAL A 51 -8.81 4.90 13.83
N PHE A 52 -8.17 4.91 12.66
CA PHE A 52 -8.66 5.46 11.39
C PHE A 52 -9.36 6.84 11.45
N ALA A 53 -8.54 7.89 11.48
CA ALA A 53 -8.90 9.13 10.80
C ALA A 53 -8.42 9.02 9.33
N PRO A 54 -9.28 8.73 8.34
CA PRO A 54 -8.94 9.02 6.95
C PRO A 54 -8.76 10.54 6.84
N THR A 55 -7.64 10.99 6.26
CA THR A 55 -7.42 12.40 5.96
C THR A 55 -8.24 12.78 4.73
N THR A 56 -9.54 12.99 4.94
CA THR A 56 -10.57 13.23 3.92
C THR A 56 -10.43 14.61 3.26
N ASN A 57 -9.33 14.82 2.53
CA ASN A 57 -9.14 15.80 1.47
C ASN A 57 -7.84 15.53 0.68
N GLN A 58 -7.70 14.30 0.20
CA GLN A 58 -7.07 14.05 -1.09
C GLN A 58 -8.20 13.66 -2.06
N GLN A 59 -8.36 14.39 -3.16
CA GLN A 59 -9.19 13.88 -4.24
C GLN A 59 -8.44 12.71 -4.88
N SER A 60 -9.10 11.55 -4.99
CA SER A 60 -8.50 10.34 -5.56
C SER A 60 -8.36 10.49 -7.09
N GLU A 61 -7.30 11.16 -7.53
CA GLU A 61 -7.00 11.32 -8.95
C GLU A 61 -6.61 10.00 -9.61
N TRP A 62 -7.27 9.67 -10.72
CA TRP A 62 -6.91 8.52 -11.56
C TRP A 62 -5.62 8.83 -12.33
N LYS A 63 -4.49 8.38 -11.81
CA LYS A 63 -3.18 8.54 -12.45
C LYS A 63 -2.87 7.39 -13.42
N MET A 64 -2.56 7.72 -14.67
CA MET A 64 -2.03 6.77 -15.64
C MET A 64 -0.64 6.27 -15.23
N THR A 65 -0.38 4.98 -15.45
CA THR A 65 0.89 4.30 -15.19
C THR A 65 1.50 3.82 -16.51
N GLY A 66 2.54 2.99 -16.49
CA GLY A 66 3.02 2.31 -17.68
C GLY A 66 1.97 1.35 -18.27
N ASN A 67 2.14 0.99 -19.53
CA ASN A 67 1.27 0.02 -20.22
C ASN A 67 1.79 -1.41 -20.04
N MET A 68 0.86 -2.39 -20.01
CA MET A 68 1.18 -3.79 -20.29
C MET A 68 1.71 -3.93 -21.72
N SER A 69 2.59 -4.91 -21.94
CA SER A 69 3.10 -5.32 -23.26
C SER A 69 2.03 -5.98 -24.13
N VAL A 70 1.02 -6.63 -23.53
CA VAL A 70 -0.10 -7.24 -24.25
C VAL A 70 -1.45 -6.73 -23.74
N ALA A 71 -2.25 -6.17 -24.66
CA ALA A 71 -3.62 -5.78 -24.38
C ALA A 71 -4.53 -7.01 -24.14
N ARG A 72 -5.23 -7.06 -23.00
CA ARG A 72 -5.88 -8.28 -22.49
C ARG A 72 -7.22 -8.00 -21.79
N ARG A 73 -8.28 -8.73 -22.17
CA ARG A 73 -9.59 -8.76 -21.45
C ARG A 73 -9.81 -10.11 -20.75
N TYR A 74 -10.64 -10.15 -19.71
CA TYR A 74 -10.92 -11.35 -18.90
C TYR A 74 -9.64 -12.05 -18.36
N HIS A 75 -8.59 -11.25 -18.14
CA HIS A 75 -7.44 -11.61 -17.33
C HIS A 75 -7.83 -11.62 -15.85
N THR A 76 -6.94 -12.10 -14.99
CA THR A 76 -7.04 -11.93 -13.54
C THR A 76 -5.84 -11.15 -13.00
N ALA A 77 -5.98 -10.55 -11.83
CA ALA A 77 -4.94 -9.78 -11.16
C ALA A 77 -4.83 -10.22 -9.69
N SER A 78 -3.61 -10.29 -9.15
CA SER A 78 -3.38 -10.65 -7.75
C SER A 78 -2.19 -9.90 -7.17
N THR A 79 -2.38 -9.32 -5.98
CA THR A 79 -1.30 -8.75 -5.19
C THR A 79 -0.42 -9.86 -4.62
N LEU A 80 0.89 -9.66 -4.73
CA LEU A 80 1.93 -10.56 -4.25
C LEU A 80 2.49 -10.05 -2.90
N ALA A 81 3.08 -10.94 -2.12
CA ALA A 81 3.65 -10.60 -0.80
C ALA A 81 4.81 -9.57 -0.86
N ASN A 82 5.42 -9.39 -2.03
CA ASN A 82 6.45 -8.35 -2.28
C ASN A 82 5.87 -7.00 -2.75
N GLY A 83 4.53 -6.84 -2.77
CA GLY A 83 3.85 -5.60 -3.17
C GLY A 83 3.64 -5.42 -4.68
N TYR A 84 4.15 -6.33 -5.53
CA TYR A 84 3.87 -6.32 -6.96
C TYR A 84 2.45 -6.85 -7.25
N VAL A 85 1.91 -6.52 -8.42
CA VAL A 85 0.65 -7.12 -8.91
C VAL A 85 0.97 -8.01 -10.11
N LEU A 86 0.65 -9.30 -10.00
CA LEU A 86 0.68 -10.23 -11.12
C LEU A 86 -0.62 -10.14 -11.89
N VAL A 87 -0.55 -9.93 -13.21
CA VAL A 87 -1.69 -10.02 -14.14
C VAL A 87 -1.50 -11.21 -15.07
N VAL A 88 -2.51 -12.07 -15.18
CA VAL A 88 -2.39 -13.39 -15.81
C VAL A 88 -3.45 -13.60 -16.88
N GLY A 89 -3.00 -14.08 -18.06
CA GLY A 89 -3.88 -14.61 -19.11
C GLY A 89 -4.88 -13.59 -19.65
N GLY A 90 -6.09 -14.06 -19.93
CA GLY A 90 -7.14 -13.32 -20.63
C GLY A 90 -7.13 -13.60 -22.13
N PHE A 91 -7.71 -12.68 -22.91
CA PHE A 91 -7.77 -12.73 -24.37
C PHE A 91 -7.28 -11.42 -24.99
N ALA A 92 -6.45 -11.54 -26.04
CA ALA A 92 -6.14 -10.48 -26.99
C ALA A 92 -7.03 -10.66 -28.22
N GLY A 93 -8.16 -9.93 -28.25
CA GLY A 93 -9.19 -10.11 -29.27
C GLY A 93 -9.89 -11.47 -29.17
N ALA A 94 -9.58 -12.37 -30.11
CA ALA A 94 -10.05 -13.75 -30.15
C ALA A 94 -9.06 -14.75 -29.53
N SER A 95 -7.75 -14.47 -29.57
CA SER A 95 -6.72 -15.36 -29.03
C SER A 95 -6.67 -15.29 -27.52
N SER A 96 -6.63 -16.45 -26.86
CA SER A 96 -6.33 -16.59 -25.44
C SER A 96 -4.84 -16.35 -25.18
N LEU A 97 -4.50 -15.97 -23.95
CA LEU A 97 -3.13 -15.64 -23.56
C LEU A 97 -2.61 -16.63 -22.51
N ASN A 98 -1.39 -17.11 -22.71
CA ASN A 98 -0.60 -17.77 -21.68
C ASN A 98 0.38 -16.82 -20.97
N SER A 99 0.61 -15.63 -21.52
CA SER A 99 1.52 -14.64 -20.93
C SER A 99 0.97 -14.03 -19.64
N ALA A 100 1.88 -13.70 -18.74
CA ALA A 100 1.62 -12.95 -17.52
C ALA A 100 2.65 -11.83 -17.36
N GLU A 101 2.27 -10.80 -16.60
CA GLU A 101 3.04 -9.57 -16.45
C GLU A 101 2.97 -9.10 -15.00
N LEU A 102 4.12 -8.69 -14.45
CA LEU A 102 4.24 -8.05 -13.14
C LEU A 102 4.17 -6.54 -13.30
N TYR A 103 3.27 -5.89 -12.56
CA TYR A 103 3.29 -4.45 -12.32
C TYR A 103 4.04 -4.14 -11.02
N ASN A 104 4.93 -3.15 -11.07
CA ASN A 104 5.60 -2.58 -9.90
C ASN A 104 4.95 -1.24 -9.51
N PRO A 105 4.19 -1.15 -8.40
CA PRO A 105 3.56 0.10 -7.98
C PRO A 105 4.53 1.23 -7.62
N SER A 106 5.78 0.93 -7.26
CA SER A 106 6.78 1.94 -6.85
C SER A 106 7.37 2.72 -8.04
N THR A 107 7.45 2.09 -9.21
CA THR A 107 8.00 2.69 -10.44
C THR A 107 6.93 2.96 -11.50
N GLY A 108 5.75 2.35 -11.36
CA GLY A 108 4.69 2.38 -12.37
C GLY A 108 4.98 1.53 -13.61
N THR A 109 6.00 0.66 -13.58
CA THR A 109 6.46 -0.11 -14.74
C THR A 109 5.90 -1.55 -14.76
N TRP A 110 5.81 -2.12 -15.96
CA TRP A 110 5.46 -3.53 -16.18
C TRP A 110 6.67 -4.36 -16.61
N THR A 111 6.65 -5.65 -16.33
CA THR A 111 7.68 -6.62 -16.74
C THR A 111 7.02 -7.97 -17.04
N THR A 112 7.24 -8.52 -18.23
CA THR A 112 6.73 -9.85 -18.62
C THR A 112 7.42 -10.95 -17.81
N THR A 113 6.66 -11.94 -17.36
CA THR A 113 7.21 -13.14 -16.69
C THR A 113 7.49 -14.26 -17.70
N GLU A 114 7.87 -15.45 -17.24
CA GLU A 114 7.62 -16.65 -18.05
C GLU A 114 6.10 -16.80 -18.31
N SER A 115 5.73 -17.62 -19.29
CA SER A 115 4.33 -17.87 -19.63
C SER A 115 3.83 -19.19 -19.05
N MET A 116 2.52 -19.28 -18.84
CA MET A 116 1.83 -20.54 -18.54
C MET A 116 2.03 -21.55 -19.68
N SER A 117 1.92 -22.83 -19.35
CA SER A 117 1.88 -23.92 -20.32
C SER A 117 0.56 -23.94 -21.13
N ILE A 118 -0.54 -23.45 -20.56
CA ILE A 118 -1.86 -23.40 -21.20
C ILE A 118 -2.39 -21.97 -21.22
N ALA A 119 -2.70 -21.48 -22.43
CA ALA A 119 -3.36 -20.19 -22.64
C ALA A 119 -4.80 -20.22 -22.12
N ARG A 120 -5.23 -19.16 -21.42
CA ARG A 120 -6.51 -19.14 -20.69
C ARG A 120 -7.01 -17.72 -20.38
N GLY A 121 -8.32 -17.50 -20.55
CA GLY A 121 -9.03 -16.33 -20.04
C GLY A 121 -10.30 -16.73 -19.28
N TYR A 122 -10.99 -15.75 -18.67
CA TYR A 122 -12.00 -16.00 -17.60
C TYR A 122 -11.45 -16.85 -16.45
N VAL A 123 -10.16 -16.67 -16.19
CA VAL A 123 -9.34 -17.44 -15.24
C VAL A 123 -9.39 -16.80 -13.85
N THR A 124 -9.21 -17.59 -12.80
CA THR A 124 -9.06 -17.11 -11.42
C THR A 124 -7.63 -17.27 -10.93
N ALA A 125 -7.15 -16.32 -10.14
CA ALA A 125 -5.91 -16.43 -9.37
C ALA A 125 -6.17 -16.38 -7.86
N SER A 126 -5.36 -17.07 -7.08
CA SER A 126 -5.42 -17.08 -5.61
C SER A 126 -4.03 -17.20 -5.01
N THR A 127 -3.59 -16.17 -4.29
CA THR A 127 -2.34 -16.22 -3.52
C THR A 127 -2.50 -17.21 -2.36
N LEU A 128 -1.58 -18.15 -2.26
CA LEU A 128 -1.54 -19.21 -1.26
C LEU A 128 -0.69 -18.80 -0.05
N ALA A 129 -0.87 -19.49 1.08
CA ALA A 129 -0.14 -19.22 2.31
C ALA A 129 1.40 -19.38 2.21
N ASN A 130 1.90 -20.09 1.19
CA ASN A 130 3.33 -20.23 0.88
C ASN A 130 3.86 -19.18 -0.11
N GLY A 131 3.05 -18.19 -0.50
CA GLY A 131 3.42 -17.12 -1.42
C GLY A 131 3.34 -17.46 -2.91
N LEU A 132 3.05 -18.72 -3.29
CA LEU A 132 2.73 -19.07 -4.68
C LEU A 132 1.34 -18.53 -5.06
N VAL A 133 1.10 -18.32 -6.35
CA VAL A 133 -0.24 -18.00 -6.87
C VAL A 133 -0.79 -19.18 -7.64
N LEU A 134 -1.89 -19.75 -7.16
CA LEU A 134 -2.66 -20.76 -7.88
C LEU A 134 -3.52 -20.08 -8.94
N VAL A 135 -3.37 -20.50 -10.20
CA VAL A 135 -4.14 -20.02 -11.34
C VAL A 135 -4.93 -21.19 -11.91
N ALA A 136 -6.26 -21.10 -11.94
CA ALA A 136 -7.14 -22.25 -12.13
C ALA A 136 -8.25 -22.03 -13.17
N GLY A 137 -8.51 -23.06 -13.98
CA GLY A 137 -9.62 -23.11 -14.92
C GLY A 137 -9.58 -22.01 -15.99
N GLY A 138 -10.75 -21.50 -16.33
CA GLY A 138 -10.96 -20.57 -17.44
C GLY A 138 -11.30 -21.30 -18.74
N ALA A 139 -11.14 -20.61 -19.87
CA ALA A 139 -11.34 -21.16 -21.21
C ALA A 139 -10.27 -20.65 -22.17
N ASN A 140 -10.01 -21.42 -23.22
CA ASN A 140 -9.29 -20.95 -24.41
C ASN A 140 -10.26 -20.85 -25.61
N GLU A 141 -9.75 -20.85 -26.84
CA GLU A 141 -10.54 -20.71 -28.08
C GLU A 141 -11.44 -21.93 -28.36
N THR A 142 -11.16 -23.08 -27.74
CA THR A 142 -11.74 -24.38 -28.11
C THR A 142 -12.25 -25.21 -26.92
N ASN A 143 -11.77 -24.93 -25.70
CA ASN A 143 -11.99 -25.78 -24.53
C ASN A 143 -12.25 -24.96 -23.25
N TYR A 144 -13.15 -25.47 -22.41
CA TYR A 144 -13.23 -25.11 -20.99
C TYR A 144 -12.17 -25.89 -20.21
N LEU A 145 -11.48 -25.25 -19.27
CA LEU A 145 -10.32 -25.81 -18.61
C LEU A 145 -10.67 -26.27 -17.19
N ASN A 146 -10.14 -27.43 -16.80
CA ASN A 146 -10.05 -27.88 -15.41
C ASN A 146 -8.63 -27.78 -14.85
N SER A 147 -7.63 -27.58 -15.72
CA SER A 147 -6.21 -27.51 -15.34
C SER A 147 -5.90 -26.27 -14.51
N ALA A 148 -4.91 -26.42 -13.62
CA ALA A 148 -4.37 -25.34 -12.82
C ALA A 148 -2.84 -25.34 -12.85
N GLU A 149 -2.27 -24.16 -12.63
CA GLU A 149 -0.84 -23.88 -12.69
C GLU A 149 -0.46 -22.98 -11.50
N LEU A 150 0.75 -23.18 -10.98
CA LEU A 150 1.32 -22.39 -9.88
C LEU A 150 2.37 -21.44 -10.45
N TYR A 151 2.22 -20.16 -10.17
CA TYR A 151 3.28 -19.16 -10.35
C TYR A 151 4.12 -19.05 -9.09
N ASN A 152 5.46 -18.98 -9.25
CA ASN A 152 6.38 -18.68 -8.16
C ASN A 152 6.95 -17.25 -8.29
N PRO A 153 6.53 -16.29 -7.43
CA PRO A 153 7.07 -14.93 -7.42
C PRO A 153 8.58 -14.80 -7.18
N SER A 154 9.24 -15.81 -6.59
CA SER A 154 10.69 -15.75 -6.31
C SER A 154 11.57 -16.09 -7.51
N THR A 155 11.03 -16.82 -8.50
CA THR A 155 11.74 -17.23 -9.72
C THR A 155 11.13 -16.66 -11.00
N GLY A 156 9.87 -16.22 -10.96
CA GLY A 156 9.11 -15.78 -12.14
C GLY A 156 8.58 -16.92 -13.02
N THR A 157 8.71 -18.17 -12.56
CA THR A 157 8.44 -19.39 -13.31
C THR A 157 7.05 -19.97 -13.05
N TRP A 158 6.59 -20.84 -13.96
CA TRP A 158 5.32 -21.56 -13.86
C TRP A 158 5.50 -23.08 -13.75
N THR A 159 4.62 -23.73 -12.98
CA THR A 159 4.59 -25.20 -12.83
C THR A 159 3.14 -25.69 -12.89
N THR A 160 2.87 -26.75 -13.64
CA THR A 160 1.54 -27.41 -13.65
C THR A 160 1.24 -28.09 -12.31
N THR A 161 -0.03 -28.14 -11.91
CA THR A 161 -0.45 -28.78 -10.66
C THR A 161 -1.74 -29.59 -10.84
N GLY A 162 -2.29 -30.10 -9.72
CA GLY A 162 -3.54 -30.87 -9.71
C GLY A 162 -4.69 -30.14 -10.41
N SER A 163 -5.43 -30.85 -11.26
CA SER A 163 -6.57 -30.31 -11.99
C SER A 163 -7.87 -30.51 -11.21
N MET A 164 -8.86 -29.65 -11.44
CA MET A 164 -10.22 -29.82 -10.93
C MET A 164 -10.89 -31.06 -11.56
N SER A 165 -11.84 -31.65 -10.85
CA SER A 165 -12.68 -32.76 -11.36
C SER A 165 -13.69 -32.31 -12.42
N ILE A 166 -13.96 -31.01 -12.52
CA ILE A 166 -14.93 -30.40 -13.45
C ILE A 166 -14.24 -29.22 -14.15
N THR A 167 -14.38 -29.13 -15.48
CA THR A 167 -13.95 -27.96 -16.26
C THR A 167 -14.83 -26.76 -15.93
N ARG A 168 -14.26 -25.58 -15.74
CA ARG A 168 -15.04 -24.37 -15.43
C ARG A 168 -14.35 -23.07 -15.83
N TYR A 169 -15.15 -22.14 -16.35
CA TYR A 169 -14.78 -20.74 -16.58
C TYR A 169 -15.83 -19.81 -15.93
N GLN A 170 -15.48 -18.55 -15.66
CA GLN A 170 -16.34 -17.60 -14.93
C GLN A 170 -16.76 -18.06 -13.51
N HIS A 171 -16.04 -19.02 -12.93
CA HIS A 171 -16.15 -19.41 -11.53
C HIS A 171 -15.45 -18.38 -10.61
N THR A 172 -15.65 -18.49 -9.31
CA THR A 172 -14.90 -17.73 -8.30
C THR A 172 -13.98 -18.65 -7.50
N THR A 173 -12.91 -18.07 -6.94
CA THR A 173 -12.02 -18.74 -5.99
C THR A 173 -11.96 -17.98 -4.68
N SER A 174 -11.77 -18.69 -3.57
CA SER A 174 -11.54 -18.08 -2.26
C SER A 174 -10.55 -18.90 -1.45
N THR A 175 -9.42 -18.30 -1.09
CA THR A 175 -8.47 -18.89 -0.14
C THR A 175 -9.11 -18.92 1.25
N LEU A 176 -9.21 -20.09 1.84
CA LEU A 176 -9.78 -20.35 3.16
C LEU A 176 -8.72 -20.20 4.26
N VAL A 177 -9.15 -20.06 5.52
CA VAL A 177 -8.27 -19.88 6.69
C VAL A 177 -7.27 -21.04 6.87
N ASN A 178 -7.61 -22.24 6.42
CA ASN A 178 -6.72 -23.41 6.43
C ASN A 178 -5.76 -23.49 5.22
N GLY A 179 -5.68 -22.45 4.38
CA GLY A 179 -4.84 -22.40 3.19
C GLY A 179 -5.37 -23.16 1.96
N SER A 180 -6.52 -23.83 2.05
CA SER A 180 -7.19 -24.45 0.90
C SER A 180 -7.85 -23.39 0.02
N VAL A 181 -8.11 -23.69 -1.26
CA VAL A 181 -8.86 -22.80 -2.17
C VAL A 181 -10.20 -23.45 -2.53
N LEU A 182 -11.30 -22.79 -2.18
CA LEU A 182 -12.66 -23.15 -2.62
C LEU A 182 -12.88 -22.64 -4.05
N VAL A 183 -13.58 -23.40 -4.91
CA VAL A 183 -13.76 -23.04 -6.33
C VAL A 183 -15.23 -23.12 -6.76
N ALA A 184 -16.00 -22.06 -6.53
CA ALA A 184 -17.45 -22.07 -6.64
C ALA A 184 -17.99 -21.69 -8.03
N GLY A 185 -18.98 -22.45 -8.51
CA GLY A 185 -19.82 -22.11 -9.66
C GLY A 185 -19.09 -22.06 -11.01
N GLY A 186 -19.47 -21.09 -11.85
CA GLY A 186 -18.99 -20.95 -13.23
C GLY A 186 -19.86 -21.68 -14.25
N SER A 187 -19.29 -21.97 -15.42
CA SER A 187 -19.97 -22.59 -16.55
C SER A 187 -19.05 -23.55 -17.33
N ASN A 188 -19.63 -24.51 -18.05
CA ASN A 188 -18.96 -25.41 -19.00
C ASN A 188 -19.93 -26.02 -20.06
N SER A 189 -20.60 -25.16 -20.83
CA SER A 189 -21.83 -25.43 -21.63
C SER A 189 -23.13 -25.43 -20.81
N ALA A 190 -23.05 -25.59 -19.49
CA ALA A 190 -24.16 -25.34 -18.56
C ALA A 190 -23.66 -24.58 -17.32
N TYR A 191 -24.56 -23.90 -16.61
CA TYR A 191 -24.22 -23.26 -15.33
C TYR A 191 -23.97 -24.32 -14.24
N LEU A 192 -22.89 -24.14 -13.50
CA LEU A 192 -22.48 -25.06 -12.43
C LEU A 192 -23.01 -24.60 -11.07
N ASN A 193 -23.61 -25.54 -10.33
CA ASN A 193 -24.01 -25.37 -8.92
C ASN A 193 -23.00 -26.01 -7.94
N SER A 194 -21.85 -26.51 -8.42
CA SER A 194 -20.81 -27.17 -7.64
C SER A 194 -19.72 -26.20 -7.17
N ALA A 195 -19.12 -26.50 -6.02
CA ALA A 195 -17.97 -25.81 -5.44
C ALA A 195 -16.82 -26.78 -5.13
#